data_AF-A0AAW0DMS3-F1
#
_entry.id   AF-A0AAW0DMS3-F1
#
_cell.length_a   1.000
_cell.length_b   1.000
_cell.length_c   1.000
_cell.angle_alpha   90.00
_cell.angle_beta   90.00
_cell.angle_gamma   90.00
#
_symmetry.space_group_name_H-M   'P 1'
#
loop_
_entity.id
_entity.type
_entity.pdbx_description
1 polymer ?
#
loop_
_entity_poly.entity_id
_entity_poly.type
_entity_poly.pdbx_seq_one_letter_code
_entity_poly.pdbx_strand_id
1 'polypeptide(L)'
;MQGDLTPTPLGNPSTNAGMIPRVLFRLFHHLESSGSDYSVKVSYIELYNEELRDLLATELPAPSGNAQPMGMGKDNAAVKAPEGLKIFDDASKNGVFIQGLEEVAVKDSADALALLTKGSERRQIAATKFNDHSSRSHSVFSITVHVKKAGHVASDDLLKIGKLNLVDLAGSENIGRSGAENKRAREAGMINQSLLTLGRVINALVDKAQHVPYRESKLTRLLQDSLGGRTKTCIIATVSPARSNMEETLSTLDYAMRAKSIRNKPELNQRMTRNSLLKEYVAEIERLKADVLAAREKNGIFFSEETWQQLSTEHEVRQTELEEARKQVDIVEGQMRNVRDEFEQSIALLKKREGELKETRDQLKTTEEVLDSKTVELKHVQGALEEETVVRSAHQQTEGRLNTVALGLKTVLRDSIKDVGGLASRTFSAPTPKDSKASLKPRLKAGQSCVPRLISSKRKNSRYSPSTRNASMNN
;
A
#
# COMPACT_ATOMS: atom_id res chain seq x y z
N MET A 1 -4.38 -24.96 13.40
CA MET A 1 -2.98 -25.22 12.97
C MET A 1 -2.61 -26.68 12.64
N GLN A 2 -3.10 -27.68 13.37
CA GLN A 2 -2.63 -29.08 13.30
C GLN A 2 -3.17 -29.87 12.09
N GLY A 3 -4.48 -29.79 11.81
CA GLY A 3 -5.14 -30.58 10.76
C GLY A 3 -5.21 -32.06 11.10
N ASP A 4 -5.31 -32.92 10.09
CA ASP A 4 -5.19 -34.36 10.25
C ASP A 4 -3.73 -34.75 10.60
N LEU A 5 -3.56 -35.48 11.69
CA LEU A 5 -2.26 -35.92 12.21
C LEU A 5 -1.89 -37.34 11.75
N THR A 6 -2.76 -38.04 11.03
CA THR A 6 -2.45 -39.40 10.54
C THR A 6 -1.45 -39.34 9.38
N PRO A 7 -0.28 -40.00 9.48
CA PRO A 7 0.63 -40.12 8.36
C PRO A 7 0.07 -41.12 7.34
N THR A 8 0.31 -40.86 6.05
CA THR A 8 0.01 -41.84 5.00
C THR A 8 0.93 -43.07 5.12
N PRO A 9 0.61 -44.22 4.50
CA PRO A 9 1.47 -45.42 4.52
C PRO A 9 2.89 -45.22 3.96
N LEU A 10 3.13 -44.11 3.23
CA LEU A 10 4.43 -43.71 2.70
C LEU A 10 5.18 -42.72 3.62
N GLY A 11 4.72 -42.48 4.85
CA GLY A 11 5.29 -41.52 5.80
C GLY A 11 5.01 -40.05 5.48
N ASN A 12 4.40 -39.75 4.33
CA ASN A 12 4.03 -38.38 3.96
C ASN A 12 2.83 -37.88 4.81
N PRO A 13 2.77 -36.59 5.16
CA PRO A 13 1.60 -35.99 5.80
C PRO A 13 0.37 -36.09 4.87
N SER A 14 -0.81 -36.34 5.45
CA SER A 14 -2.05 -36.50 4.68
C SER A 14 -2.47 -35.22 3.93
N THR A 15 -3.39 -35.36 2.97
CA THR A 15 -3.93 -34.21 2.22
C THR A 15 -4.56 -33.16 3.14
N ASN A 16 -5.15 -33.60 4.27
CA ASN A 16 -5.81 -32.74 5.25
C ASN A 16 -4.88 -32.32 6.42
N ALA A 17 -3.60 -32.70 6.39
CA ALA A 17 -2.64 -32.30 7.39
C ALA A 17 -2.38 -30.79 7.35
N GLY A 18 -2.30 -30.17 8.53
CA GLY A 18 -2.07 -28.75 8.70
C GLY A 18 -0.61 -28.34 8.50
N MET A 19 -0.26 -27.13 8.95
CA MET A 19 1.10 -26.62 8.76
C MET A 19 2.14 -27.36 9.60
N ILE A 20 1.82 -27.74 10.84
CA ILE A 20 2.81 -28.32 11.76
C ILE A 20 3.36 -29.66 11.24
N PRO A 21 2.54 -30.67 10.84
CA PRO A 21 3.07 -31.93 10.29
C PRO A 21 3.87 -31.74 9.00
N ARG A 22 3.44 -30.83 8.12
CA ARG A 22 4.13 -30.50 6.86
C ARG A 22 5.49 -29.86 7.09
N VAL A 23 5.57 -28.93 8.06
CA VAL A 23 6.83 -28.29 8.46
C VAL A 23 7.78 -29.32 9.06
N LEU A 24 7.31 -30.19 9.96
CA LEU A 24 8.14 -31.25 10.55
C LEU A 24 8.70 -32.17 9.47
N PHE A 25 7.85 -32.73 8.60
CA PHE A 25 8.29 -33.59 7.50
C PHE A 25 9.33 -32.91 6.59
N ARG A 26 9.07 -31.65 6.18
CA ARG A 26 9.98 -30.92 5.29
C ARG A 26 11.29 -30.51 5.98
N LEU A 27 11.25 -30.23 7.29
CA LEU A 27 12.42 -29.90 8.10
C LEU A 27 13.39 -31.08 8.16
N PHE A 28 12.93 -32.26 8.58
CA PHE A 28 13.79 -33.45 8.68
C PHE A 28 14.37 -33.84 7.32
N HIS A 29 13.55 -33.90 6.27
CA HIS A 29 14.03 -34.14 4.90
C HIS A 29 15.11 -33.11 4.48
N HIS A 30 14.98 -31.83 4.85
CA HIS A 30 15.98 -30.84 4.48
C HIS A 30 17.28 -31.00 5.28
N LEU A 31 17.19 -31.28 6.58
CA LEU A 31 18.33 -31.53 7.46
C LEU A 31 19.12 -32.77 7.02
N GLU A 32 18.43 -33.88 6.76
CA GLU A 32 19.02 -35.11 6.20
C GLU A 32 19.71 -34.84 4.86
N SER A 33 19.05 -34.14 3.93
CA SER A 33 19.64 -33.79 2.62
C SER A 33 20.85 -32.84 2.70
N SER A 34 21.04 -32.15 3.84
CA SER A 34 22.12 -31.19 4.05
C SER A 34 23.41 -31.81 4.59
N GLY A 35 23.39 -33.10 4.97
CA GLY A 35 24.58 -33.86 5.40
C GLY A 35 25.39 -33.25 6.55
N SER A 36 24.76 -32.40 7.37
CA SER A 36 25.41 -31.67 8.47
C SER A 36 24.89 -32.18 9.81
N ASP A 37 25.74 -32.22 10.84
CA ASP A 37 25.32 -32.61 12.19
C ASP A 37 24.22 -31.67 12.71
N TYR A 38 23.06 -32.24 13.06
CA TYR A 38 21.92 -31.49 13.57
C TYR A 38 21.36 -32.08 14.87
N SER A 39 20.71 -31.22 15.66
CA SER A 39 19.92 -31.60 16.82
C SER A 39 18.65 -30.75 16.84
N VAL A 40 17.49 -31.42 16.83
CA VAL A 40 16.17 -30.77 16.87
C VAL A 40 15.58 -30.96 18.26
N LYS A 41 15.03 -29.88 18.80
CA LYS A 41 14.25 -29.89 20.03
C LYS A 41 12.87 -29.30 19.78
N VAL A 42 11.88 -29.80 20.49
CA VAL A 42 10.51 -29.27 20.48
C VAL A 42 10.05 -28.94 21.89
N SER A 43 9.20 -27.92 22.00
CA SER A 43 8.43 -27.61 23.21
C SER A 43 7.01 -27.20 22.81
N TYR A 44 6.02 -27.59 23.60
CA TYR A 44 4.62 -27.27 23.31
C TYR A 44 3.92 -26.70 24.54
N ILE A 45 3.45 -25.45 24.41
CA ILE A 45 2.89 -24.67 25.50
C ILE A 45 1.45 -24.32 25.19
N GLU A 46 0.59 -24.43 26.19
CA GLU A 46 -0.73 -23.80 26.22
C GLU A 46 -0.68 -22.53 27.10
N LEU A 47 -1.27 -21.44 26.60
CA LEU A 47 -1.58 -20.24 27.38
C LEU A 47 -3.10 -20.13 27.47
N TYR A 48 -3.63 -20.31 28.68
CA TYR A 48 -5.05 -20.21 28.98
C TYR A 48 -5.25 -19.38 30.25
N ASN A 49 -6.18 -18.41 30.22
CA ASN A 49 -6.50 -17.56 31.37
C ASN A 49 -5.24 -16.88 32.01
N GLU A 50 -4.32 -16.41 31.17
CA GLU A 50 -3.00 -15.89 31.58
C GLU A 50 -2.15 -16.88 32.43
N GLU A 51 -2.41 -18.18 32.37
CA GLU A 51 -1.56 -19.26 32.90
C GLU A 51 -0.85 -20.02 31.78
N LEU A 52 0.43 -20.34 31.98
CA LEU A 52 1.20 -21.19 31.08
C LEU A 52 1.15 -22.63 31.56
N ARG A 53 0.93 -23.57 30.64
CA ARG A 53 0.99 -25.01 30.88
C ARG A 53 1.86 -25.67 29.82
N ASP A 54 2.73 -26.58 30.26
CA ASP A 54 3.55 -27.40 29.37
C ASP A 54 2.72 -28.64 28.98
N LEU A 55 2.51 -28.85 27.68
CA LEU A 55 1.74 -29.96 27.14
C LEU A 55 2.59 -31.23 26.94
N LEU A 56 3.93 -31.12 26.94
CA LEU A 56 4.84 -32.25 26.81
C LEU A 56 5.25 -32.84 28.17
N ALA A 57 5.24 -32.01 29.23
CA ALA A 57 5.65 -32.32 30.60
C ALA A 57 5.32 -33.74 31.07
N THR A 58 6.29 -34.41 31.69
CA THR A 58 6.11 -35.79 32.16
C THR A 58 4.97 -35.92 33.18
N GLU A 59 4.86 -34.98 34.13
CA GLU A 59 3.74 -34.87 35.07
C GLU A 59 2.97 -33.56 34.84
N LEU A 60 1.64 -33.63 34.76
CA LEU A 60 0.78 -32.43 34.69
C LEU A 60 0.49 -31.94 36.11
N PRO A 61 0.84 -30.68 36.46
CA PRO A 61 0.36 -30.08 37.70
C PRO A 61 -1.18 -30.06 37.68
N ALA A 62 -1.80 -30.51 38.77
CA ALA A 62 -3.25 -30.36 38.91
C ALA A 62 -3.62 -28.86 38.84
N PRO A 63 -4.69 -28.47 38.14
CA PRO A 63 -5.08 -27.07 38.06
C PRO A 63 -5.39 -26.55 39.47
N SER A 64 -4.85 -25.39 39.81
CA SER A 64 -5.01 -24.72 41.11
C SER A 64 -6.45 -24.20 41.32
N GLY A 65 -7.41 -25.11 41.42
CA GLY A 65 -8.83 -24.83 41.59
C GLY A 65 -9.29 -25.04 43.04
N ASN A 66 -9.27 -23.97 43.84
CA ASN A 66 -10.10 -23.74 45.04
C ASN A 66 -10.44 -24.95 45.95
N ALA A 67 -9.47 -25.80 46.29
CA ALA A 67 -9.60 -26.67 47.46
C ALA A 67 -9.33 -25.84 48.73
N GLN A 68 -10.40 -25.51 49.49
CA GLN A 68 -10.23 -24.93 50.82
C GLN A 68 -9.51 -25.95 51.74
N PRO A 69 -8.53 -25.54 52.56
CA PRO A 69 -7.86 -26.43 53.50
C PRO A 69 -8.76 -26.69 54.72
N MET A 70 -9.78 -27.53 54.55
CA MET A 70 -10.59 -28.07 55.64
C MET A 70 -10.20 -29.53 55.90
N GLY A 71 -9.21 -29.72 56.77
CA GLY A 71 -8.70 -31.04 57.13
C GLY A 71 -7.50 -30.97 58.07
N MET A 72 -7.75 -30.98 59.38
CA MET A 72 -6.71 -31.26 60.38
C MET A 72 -6.21 -32.70 60.18
N GLY A 73 -4.96 -32.86 59.72
CA GLY A 73 -4.33 -34.16 59.49
C GLY A 73 -2.81 -34.04 59.48
N LYS A 74 -2.14 -34.86 60.29
CA LYS A 74 -0.70 -34.80 60.55
C LYS A 74 0.15 -35.33 59.40
N ASP A 75 1.34 -34.75 59.28
CA ASP A 75 2.62 -35.35 58.89
C ASP A 75 2.63 -36.36 57.72
N ASN A 76 3.12 -35.91 56.54
CA ASN A 76 4.36 -36.41 55.93
C ASN A 76 4.67 -35.74 54.58
N ALA A 77 5.97 -35.56 54.31
CA ALA A 77 6.58 -35.14 53.04
C ALA A 77 5.92 -33.95 52.29
N ALA A 78 6.54 -32.78 52.40
CA ALA A 78 6.21 -31.61 51.57
C ALA A 78 6.58 -31.84 50.09
N VAL A 79 5.70 -32.53 49.35
CA VAL A 79 5.70 -32.53 47.89
C VAL A 79 5.44 -31.09 47.46
N LYS A 80 6.50 -30.39 47.04
CA LYS A 80 6.37 -29.06 46.46
C LYS A 80 5.38 -29.14 45.30
N ALA A 81 4.28 -28.39 45.42
CA ALA A 81 3.42 -28.13 44.26
C ALA A 81 4.32 -27.60 43.12
N PRO A 82 4.21 -28.12 41.89
CA PRO A 82 5.06 -27.68 40.78
C PRO A 82 4.95 -26.16 40.63
N GLU A 83 6.08 -25.45 40.76
CA GLU A 83 6.09 -24.00 40.54
C GLU A 83 5.69 -23.72 39.09
N GLY A 84 4.55 -23.06 38.90
CA GLY A 84 4.03 -22.75 37.56
C GLY A 84 5.05 -21.98 36.71
N LEU A 85 5.05 -22.26 35.41
CA LEU A 85 6.00 -21.72 34.43
C LEU A 85 6.10 -20.19 34.50
N LYS A 86 7.32 -19.69 34.72
CA LYS A 86 7.64 -18.26 34.88
C LYS A 86 8.38 -17.75 33.64
N ILE A 87 7.95 -16.59 33.14
CA ILE A 87 8.58 -15.90 32.01
C ILE A 87 9.63 -14.91 32.55
N PHE A 88 10.88 -15.07 32.12
CA PHE A 88 12.00 -14.19 32.40
C PHE A 88 12.47 -13.46 31.13
N ASP A 89 12.95 -12.24 31.32
CA ASP A 89 13.55 -11.42 30.26
C ASP A 89 15.07 -11.69 30.26
N ASP A 90 15.65 -12.17 29.16
CA ASP A 90 17.09 -12.39 29.00
C ASP A 90 17.80 -11.05 28.79
N ALA A 91 18.32 -10.50 29.88
CA ALA A 91 19.05 -9.23 29.92
C ALA A 91 20.28 -9.18 28.99
N SER A 92 20.84 -10.33 28.58
CA SER A 92 22.00 -10.39 27.69
C SER A 92 21.64 -10.34 26.20
N LYS A 93 20.37 -10.56 25.85
CA LYS A 93 19.94 -10.72 24.45
C LYS A 93 18.60 -10.07 24.11
N ASN A 94 17.92 -9.33 24.99
CA ASN A 94 16.55 -8.85 24.77
C ASN A 94 15.60 -9.99 24.31
N GLY A 95 15.84 -11.19 24.80
CA GLY A 95 15.05 -12.38 24.51
C GLY A 95 14.11 -12.73 25.66
N VAL A 96 13.19 -13.66 25.42
CA VAL A 96 12.25 -14.13 26.45
C VAL A 96 12.43 -15.63 26.65
N PHE A 97 12.63 -16.03 27.91
CA PHE A 97 12.88 -17.40 28.33
C PHE A 97 11.83 -17.86 29.35
N ILE A 98 11.42 -19.13 29.27
CA ILE A 98 10.44 -19.71 30.19
C ILE A 98 11.18 -20.69 31.10
N GLN A 99 11.23 -20.39 32.40
CA GLN A 99 11.81 -21.29 33.38
C GLN A 99 10.85 -22.46 33.63
N GLY A 100 11.41 -23.68 33.62
CA GLY A 100 10.67 -24.93 33.87
C GLY A 100 10.02 -25.56 32.64
N LEU A 101 10.21 -24.98 31.44
CA LEU A 101 9.73 -25.56 30.18
C LEU A 101 10.55 -26.81 29.79
N GLU A 102 9.89 -27.91 29.46
CA GLU A 102 10.54 -29.13 28.97
C GLU A 102 10.84 -29.00 27.46
N GLU A 103 12.13 -28.94 27.09
CA GLU A 103 12.58 -29.04 25.70
C GLU A 103 12.96 -30.49 25.37
N VAL A 104 12.07 -31.22 24.71
CA VAL A 104 12.30 -32.62 24.33
C VAL A 104 13.11 -32.69 23.04
N ALA A 105 14.20 -33.46 23.04
CA ALA A 105 15.00 -33.70 21.84
C ALA A 105 14.34 -34.78 20.98
N VAL A 106 14.13 -34.49 19.69
CA VAL A 106 13.48 -35.38 18.73
C VAL A 106 14.46 -35.83 17.65
N LYS A 107 14.38 -37.11 17.26
CA LYS A 107 15.30 -37.71 16.28
C LYS A 107 14.76 -37.68 14.86
N ASP A 108 13.45 -37.83 14.72
CA ASP A 108 12.77 -38.07 13.46
C ASP A 108 11.39 -37.40 13.42
N SER A 109 10.81 -37.34 12.22
CA SER A 109 9.52 -36.67 12.02
C SER A 109 8.34 -37.39 12.68
N ALA A 110 8.42 -38.71 12.92
CA ALA A 110 7.35 -39.48 13.54
C ALA A 110 7.35 -39.28 15.07
N ASP A 111 8.51 -39.28 15.72
CA ASP A 111 8.69 -38.90 17.13
C ASP A 111 8.15 -37.49 17.42
N ALA A 112 8.52 -36.51 16.59
CA ALA A 112 7.99 -35.14 16.71
C ALA A 112 6.46 -35.05 16.50
N LEU A 113 5.89 -35.89 15.63
CA LEU A 113 4.44 -35.98 15.40
C LEU A 113 3.71 -36.70 16.55
N ALA A 114 4.33 -37.69 17.18
CA ALA A 114 3.81 -38.37 18.36
C ALA A 114 3.75 -37.41 19.56
N LEU A 115 4.80 -36.58 19.78
CA LEU A 115 4.78 -35.54 20.81
C LEU A 115 3.70 -34.47 20.54
N LEU A 116 3.50 -34.06 19.28
CA LEU A 116 2.43 -33.15 18.90
C LEU A 116 1.04 -33.75 19.18
N THR A 117 0.85 -35.04 18.89
CA THR A 117 -0.40 -35.77 19.13
C THR A 117 -0.68 -35.88 20.63
N LYS A 118 0.28 -36.36 21.43
CA LYS A 118 0.23 -36.40 22.91
C LYS A 118 -0.13 -35.05 23.52
N GLY A 119 0.47 -33.96 23.03
CA GLY A 119 0.17 -32.61 23.49
C GLY A 119 -1.23 -32.13 23.09
N SER A 120 -1.71 -32.50 21.90
CA SER A 120 -3.06 -32.16 21.43
C SER A 120 -4.15 -32.91 22.20
N GLU A 121 -3.95 -34.21 22.46
CA GLU A 121 -4.84 -34.99 23.33
C GLU A 121 -4.95 -34.38 24.72
N ARG A 122 -3.84 -33.96 25.32
CA ARG A 122 -3.83 -33.26 26.62
C ARG A 122 -4.61 -31.94 26.59
N ARG A 123 -4.48 -31.14 25.52
CA ARG A 123 -5.29 -29.93 25.27
C ARG A 123 -6.80 -30.27 25.16
N GLN A 124 -7.16 -31.38 24.51
CA GLN A 124 -8.54 -31.81 24.32
C GLN A 124 -9.18 -32.46 25.57
N ILE A 125 -8.39 -33.15 26.40
CA ILE A 125 -8.84 -33.70 27.69
C ILE A 125 -9.16 -32.57 28.69
N ALA A 126 -8.40 -31.47 28.65
CA ALA A 126 -8.74 -30.25 29.40
C ALA A 126 -10.06 -29.64 28.92
N ALA A 127 -10.30 -29.59 27.60
CA ALA A 127 -11.53 -29.08 27.00
C ALA A 127 -12.78 -29.91 27.36
N THR A 128 -12.70 -31.24 27.22
CA THR A 128 -13.86 -32.13 27.39
C THR A 128 -14.40 -32.17 28.82
N LYS A 129 -13.61 -31.85 29.84
CA LYS A 129 -14.07 -31.71 31.23
C LYS A 129 -14.79 -30.39 31.56
N PHE A 130 -14.70 -29.35 30.72
CA PHE A 130 -15.16 -28.00 31.09
C PHE A 130 -15.76 -27.13 29.94
N ASN A 131 -16.25 -27.76 28.86
CA ASN A 131 -16.67 -27.17 27.58
C ASN A 131 -15.54 -26.78 26.62
N ASP A 132 -15.91 -26.58 25.34
CA ASP A 132 -15.04 -26.34 24.18
C ASP A 132 -14.00 -25.20 24.40
N HIS A 133 -12.84 -25.63 24.88
CA HIS A 133 -11.69 -24.81 25.28
C HIS A 133 -10.69 -24.61 24.13
N SER A 134 -10.86 -25.33 23.02
CA SER A 134 -9.92 -25.35 21.89
C SER A 134 -9.85 -23.99 21.17
N SER A 135 -10.98 -23.29 21.07
CA SER A 135 -11.10 -21.92 20.59
C SER A 135 -10.67 -20.85 21.61
N ARG A 136 -10.37 -21.25 22.85
CA ARG A 136 -10.23 -20.36 24.02
C ARG A 136 -8.84 -20.31 24.63
N SER A 137 -7.96 -21.22 24.27
CA SER A 137 -6.55 -21.17 24.65
C SER A 137 -5.68 -20.83 23.44
N HIS A 138 -4.59 -20.11 23.67
CA HIS A 138 -3.51 -19.98 22.68
C HIS A 138 -2.57 -21.16 22.85
N SER A 139 -2.01 -21.69 21.76
CA SER A 139 -0.95 -22.69 21.86
C SER A 139 0.28 -22.30 21.04
N VAL A 140 1.46 -22.55 21.60
CA VAL A 140 2.76 -22.19 21.03
C VAL A 140 3.61 -23.45 20.92
N PHE A 141 3.74 -23.96 19.70
CA PHE A 141 4.63 -25.08 19.38
C PHE A 141 5.95 -24.51 18.86
N SER A 142 7.04 -24.66 19.62
CA SER A 142 8.35 -24.14 19.27
C SER A 142 9.27 -25.26 18.81
N ILE A 143 9.89 -25.10 17.65
CA ILE A 143 10.92 -26.00 17.12
C ILE A 143 12.26 -25.27 17.15
N THR A 144 13.23 -25.77 17.91
CA THR A 144 14.60 -25.24 17.97
C THR A 144 15.52 -26.21 17.25
N VAL A 145 16.23 -25.72 16.24
CA VAL A 145 17.11 -26.50 15.36
C VAL A 145 18.53 -26.01 15.52
N HIS A 146 19.39 -26.87 16.05
CA HIS A 146 20.82 -26.65 16.14
C HIS A 146 21.48 -27.35 14.96
N VAL A 147 22.19 -26.62 14.11
CA VAL A 147 23.01 -27.19 13.01
C VAL A 147 24.46 -26.80 13.24
N LYS A 148 25.32 -27.81 13.39
CA LYS A 148 26.76 -27.62 13.46
C LYS A 148 27.31 -27.67 12.04
N LYS A 149 27.95 -26.59 11.59
CA LYS A 149 28.68 -26.57 10.33
C LYS A 149 30.19 -26.55 10.62
N ALA A 150 30.92 -27.51 10.08
CA ALA A 150 32.38 -27.46 10.06
C ALA A 150 32.83 -26.22 9.25
N GLY A 151 33.67 -25.39 9.85
CA GLY A 151 34.30 -24.26 9.18
C GLY A 151 35.37 -24.70 8.17
N HIS A 152 35.86 -23.75 7.38
CA HIS A 152 36.99 -24.00 6.45
C HIS A 152 38.33 -24.25 7.17
N VAL A 153 38.39 -23.96 8.47
CA VAL A 153 39.53 -24.24 9.36
C VAL A 153 39.04 -25.18 10.46
N ALA A 154 39.80 -26.23 10.76
CA ALA A 154 39.45 -27.31 11.70
C ALA A 154 39.26 -26.90 13.18
N SER A 155 39.23 -25.60 13.48
CA SER A 155 38.98 -25.03 14.81
C SER A 155 37.73 -24.16 14.89
N ASP A 156 37.09 -23.81 13.77
CA ASP A 156 35.94 -22.90 13.72
C ASP A 156 34.65 -23.68 13.42
N ASP A 157 34.24 -24.52 14.36
CA ASP A 157 32.93 -25.15 14.35
C ASP A 157 31.87 -24.09 14.64
N LEU A 158 31.07 -23.75 13.61
CA LEU A 158 30.02 -22.74 13.68
C LEU A 158 28.69 -23.39 14.04
N LEU A 159 28.10 -23.01 15.17
CA LEU A 159 26.78 -23.47 15.58
C LEU A 159 25.70 -22.47 15.14
N LYS A 160 24.88 -22.87 14.16
CA LYS A 160 23.69 -22.13 13.74
C LYS A 160 22.48 -22.60 14.55
N ILE A 161 21.71 -21.66 15.10
CA ILE A 161 20.51 -21.97 15.89
C ILE A 161 19.28 -21.32 15.23
N GLY A 162 18.47 -22.13 14.55
CA GLY A 162 17.15 -21.74 14.08
C GLY A 162 16.11 -21.94 15.20
N LYS A 163 15.15 -21.01 15.33
CA LYS A 163 13.95 -21.21 16.15
C LYS A 163 12.73 -20.85 15.32
N LEU A 164 11.76 -21.76 15.25
CA LEU A 164 10.49 -21.57 14.57
C LEU A 164 9.35 -21.72 15.57
N ASN A 165 8.61 -20.64 15.82
CA ASN A 165 7.45 -20.63 16.69
C ASN A 165 6.18 -20.75 15.84
N LEU A 166 5.42 -21.82 16.01
CA LEU A 166 4.13 -22.06 15.36
C LEU A 166 3.03 -21.77 16.39
N VAL A 167 2.37 -20.63 16.22
CA VAL A 167 1.42 -20.06 17.18
C VAL A 167 0.00 -20.22 16.65
N ASP A 168 -0.86 -20.85 17.44
CA ASP A 168 -2.29 -21.07 17.20
C ASP A 168 -3.04 -20.18 18.21
N LEU A 169 -3.55 -19.04 17.77
CA LEU A 169 -4.24 -18.09 18.64
C LEU A 169 -5.69 -18.52 18.91
N ALA A 170 -6.21 -18.13 20.07
CA ALA A 170 -7.64 -18.23 20.40
C ALA A 170 -8.50 -17.37 19.45
N GLY A 171 -9.81 -17.66 19.43
CA GLY A 171 -10.80 -16.90 18.67
C GLY A 171 -10.83 -15.42 19.06
N SER A 172 -11.03 -14.55 18.06
CA SER A 172 -11.09 -13.10 18.23
C SER A 172 -12.50 -12.54 18.38
N GLU A 173 -13.51 -13.40 18.39
CA GLU A 173 -14.92 -13.01 18.36
C GLU A 173 -15.41 -12.29 19.63
N ASN A 174 -16.42 -11.43 19.45
CA ASN A 174 -16.96 -10.63 20.55
C ASN A 174 -17.89 -11.45 21.48
N ILE A 175 -17.62 -11.37 22.79
CA ILE A 175 -18.35 -12.04 23.88
C ILE A 175 -19.85 -11.75 23.84
N GLY A 176 -20.24 -10.54 23.40
CA GLY A 176 -21.65 -10.14 23.30
C GLY A 176 -22.49 -11.02 22.37
N ARG A 177 -21.88 -11.68 21.37
CA ARG A 177 -22.57 -12.60 20.46
C ARG A 177 -22.58 -14.05 20.93
N SER A 178 -21.75 -14.43 21.91
CA SER A 178 -21.62 -15.82 22.38
C SER A 178 -22.51 -16.17 23.57
N GLY A 179 -23.28 -15.21 24.11
CA GLY A 179 -24.26 -15.45 25.18
C GLY A 179 -23.65 -15.95 26.51
N ALA A 180 -22.40 -15.60 26.77
CA ALA A 180 -21.62 -16.12 27.88
C ALA A 180 -22.00 -15.49 29.23
N GLU A 181 -22.65 -16.24 30.12
CA GLU A 181 -23.02 -15.75 31.45
C GLU A 181 -21.91 -15.87 32.52
N ASN A 182 -21.88 -14.91 33.45
CA ASN A 182 -21.14 -14.90 34.72
C ASN A 182 -19.69 -15.41 34.67
N LYS A 183 -19.46 -16.72 34.91
CA LYS A 183 -18.10 -17.30 34.90
C LYS A 183 -17.49 -17.29 33.50
N ARG A 184 -18.28 -17.63 32.47
CA ARG A 184 -17.83 -17.62 31.07
C ARG A 184 -17.56 -16.19 30.57
N ALA A 185 -18.25 -15.19 31.10
CA ALA A 185 -18.01 -13.78 30.78
C ALA A 185 -16.61 -13.32 31.24
N ARG A 186 -16.18 -13.71 32.45
CA ARG A 186 -14.83 -13.40 32.96
C ARG A 186 -13.73 -14.12 32.17
N GLU A 187 -13.95 -15.40 31.88
CA GLU A 187 -13.06 -16.24 31.07
C GLU A 187 -12.86 -15.65 29.66
N ALA A 188 -13.96 -15.38 28.96
CA ALA A 188 -13.94 -14.72 27.64
C ALA A 188 -13.33 -13.32 27.69
N GLY A 189 -13.51 -12.60 28.81
CA GLY A 189 -12.84 -11.33 29.08
C GLY A 189 -11.31 -11.44 29.13
N MET A 190 -10.77 -12.50 29.74
CA MET A 190 -9.32 -12.74 29.80
C MET A 190 -8.73 -13.26 28.48
N ILE A 191 -9.50 -14.02 27.70
CA ILE A 191 -9.11 -14.42 26.33
C ILE A 191 -8.99 -13.16 25.47
N ASN A 192 -10.03 -12.32 25.47
CA ASN A 192 -10.04 -11.08 24.70
C ASN A 192 -9.06 -10.04 25.26
N GLN A 193 -8.68 -10.08 26.55
CA GLN A 193 -7.59 -9.27 27.09
C GLN A 193 -6.27 -9.56 26.37
N SER A 194 -5.89 -10.83 26.21
CA SER A 194 -4.61 -11.19 25.56
C SER A 194 -4.55 -10.72 24.10
N LEU A 195 -5.66 -10.84 23.33
CA LEU A 195 -5.75 -10.36 21.95
C LEU A 195 -5.87 -8.84 21.84
N LEU A 196 -6.59 -8.18 22.77
CA LEU A 196 -6.69 -6.73 22.86
C LEU A 196 -5.31 -6.10 23.15
N THR A 197 -4.58 -6.66 24.12
CA THR A 197 -3.21 -6.25 24.43
C THR A 197 -2.26 -6.49 23.25
N LEU A 198 -2.42 -7.61 22.52
CA LEU A 198 -1.70 -7.84 21.27
C LEU A 198 -2.00 -6.74 20.24
N GLY A 199 -3.26 -6.31 20.09
CA GLY A 199 -3.64 -5.15 19.26
C GLY A 199 -3.03 -3.81 19.71
N ARG A 200 -2.98 -3.56 21.02
CA ARG A 200 -2.28 -2.39 21.60
C ARG A 200 -0.79 -2.39 21.27
N VAL A 201 -0.14 -3.54 21.39
CA VAL A 201 1.28 -3.73 21.03
C VAL A 201 1.52 -3.44 19.54
N ILE A 202 0.64 -3.92 18.64
CA ILE A 202 0.74 -3.62 17.21
C ILE A 202 0.57 -2.12 16.94
N ASN A 203 -0.43 -1.47 17.51
CA ASN A 203 -0.61 -0.01 17.33
C ASN A 203 0.62 0.77 17.81
N ALA A 204 1.11 0.48 19.02
CA ALA A 204 2.31 1.10 19.57
C ALA A 204 3.57 0.88 18.70
N LEU A 205 3.71 -0.29 18.07
CA LEU A 205 4.79 -0.59 17.12
C LEU A 205 4.68 0.18 15.80
N VAL A 206 3.47 0.34 15.27
CA VAL A 206 3.22 1.09 14.03
C VAL A 206 3.43 2.58 14.25
N ASP A 207 2.93 3.11 15.37
CA ASP A 207 3.07 4.51 15.78
C ASP A 207 4.50 4.84 16.28
N LYS A 208 5.36 3.81 16.43
CA LYS A 208 6.74 3.89 16.96
C LYS A 208 6.80 4.52 18.36
N ALA A 209 5.84 4.19 19.21
CA ALA A 209 5.81 4.65 20.58
C ALA A 209 7.07 4.23 21.34
N GLN A 210 7.58 5.12 22.21
CA GLN A 210 8.80 4.88 23.00
C GLN A 210 8.66 3.67 23.95
N HIS A 211 7.45 3.40 24.43
CA HIS A 211 7.13 2.27 25.29
C HIS A 211 6.02 1.41 24.65
N VAL A 212 6.31 0.12 24.44
CA VAL A 212 5.37 -0.86 23.90
C VAL A 212 4.94 -1.81 25.02
N PRO A 213 3.63 -2.00 25.28
CA PRO A 213 3.12 -2.65 26.50
C PRO A 213 3.18 -4.20 26.46
N TYR A 214 4.32 -4.79 26.08
CA TYR A 214 4.47 -6.26 26.02
C TYR A 214 4.14 -6.97 27.34
N ARG A 215 4.34 -6.29 28.48
CA ARG A 215 4.17 -6.86 29.83
C ARG A 215 2.71 -6.98 30.29
N GLU A 216 1.74 -6.40 29.57
CA GLU A 216 0.31 -6.47 29.92
C GLU A 216 -0.32 -7.88 29.74
N SER A 217 0.27 -8.74 28.90
CA SER A 217 -0.13 -10.15 28.72
C SER A 217 1.09 -11.04 28.57
N LYS A 218 1.02 -12.27 29.08
CA LYS A 218 2.05 -13.30 28.85
C LYS A 218 2.18 -13.64 27.36
N LEU A 219 1.11 -13.57 26.58
CA LEU A 219 1.16 -13.77 25.12
C LEU A 219 2.10 -12.76 24.46
N THR A 220 1.92 -11.47 24.76
CA THR A 220 2.75 -10.41 24.18
C THR A 220 4.20 -10.44 24.66
N ARG A 221 4.47 -10.95 25.87
CA ARG A 221 5.85 -11.27 26.30
C ARG A 221 6.44 -12.41 25.46
N LEU A 222 5.73 -13.53 25.29
CA LEU A 222 6.22 -14.64 24.48
C LEU A 222 6.50 -14.26 23.02
N LEU A 223 5.70 -13.34 22.45
CA LEU A 223 5.82 -12.87 21.08
C LEU A 223 6.71 -11.62 20.91
N GLN A 224 7.36 -11.14 21.98
CA GLN A 224 8.17 -9.90 21.96
C GLN A 224 9.33 -9.95 20.96
N ASP A 225 9.98 -11.10 20.76
CA ASP A 225 11.05 -11.24 19.74
C ASP A 225 10.50 -11.42 18.31
N SER A 226 9.19 -11.61 18.18
CA SER A 226 8.47 -11.78 16.90
C SER A 226 7.71 -10.54 16.45
N LEU A 227 7.39 -9.60 17.34
CA LEU A 227 6.72 -8.34 17.02
C LEU A 227 7.67 -7.19 17.37
N GLY A 228 8.29 -6.56 16.36
CA GLY A 228 9.32 -5.53 16.57
C GLY A 228 10.71 -6.06 17.00
N GLY A 229 10.85 -7.37 17.18
CA GLY A 229 12.09 -8.04 17.57
C GLY A 229 12.99 -8.47 16.41
N ARG A 230 13.78 -9.54 16.63
CA ARG A 230 14.84 -9.98 15.70
C ARG A 230 14.53 -11.26 14.93
N THR A 231 13.28 -11.69 14.91
CA THR A 231 12.85 -12.85 14.13
C THR A 231 12.09 -12.44 12.88
N LYS A 232 12.10 -13.31 11.85
CA LYS A 232 11.22 -13.17 10.69
C LYS A 232 9.85 -13.72 11.07
N THR A 233 8.82 -12.88 10.99
CA THR A 233 7.46 -13.21 11.43
C THR A 233 6.50 -13.16 10.26
N CYS A 234 5.60 -14.14 10.20
CA CYS A 234 4.48 -14.19 9.27
C CYS A 234 3.19 -14.23 10.10
N ILE A 235 2.19 -13.46 9.70
CA ILE A 235 0.87 -13.43 10.34
C ILE A 235 -0.15 -13.88 9.29
N ILE A 236 -0.98 -14.85 9.66
CA ILE A 236 -2.03 -15.40 8.79
C ILE A 236 -3.38 -14.90 9.31
N ALA A 237 -4.01 -14.02 8.54
CA ALA A 237 -5.37 -13.55 8.82
C ALA A 237 -6.39 -14.58 8.28
N THR A 238 -7.01 -15.34 9.17
CA THR A 238 -8.11 -16.24 8.82
C THR A 238 -9.44 -15.52 9.00
N VAL A 239 -10.27 -15.50 7.96
CA VAL A 239 -11.55 -14.76 7.94
C VAL A 239 -12.69 -15.64 7.43
N SER A 240 -13.91 -15.33 7.85
CA SER A 240 -15.11 -16.08 7.48
C SER A 240 -15.82 -15.42 6.30
N PRO A 241 -16.15 -16.14 5.21
CA PRO A 241 -16.88 -15.57 4.08
C PRO A 241 -18.37 -15.34 4.37
N ALA A 242 -18.88 -15.76 5.53
CA ALA A 242 -20.29 -15.65 5.88
C ALA A 242 -20.68 -14.18 6.15
N ARG A 243 -21.80 -13.73 5.56
CA ARG A 243 -22.32 -12.35 5.74
C ARG A 243 -22.56 -11.99 7.21
N SER A 244 -22.90 -12.96 8.06
CA SER A 244 -23.07 -12.80 9.51
C SER A 244 -21.79 -12.38 10.25
N ASN A 245 -20.62 -12.53 9.62
CA ASN A 245 -19.30 -12.36 10.22
C ASN A 245 -18.51 -11.22 9.54
N MET A 246 -19.20 -10.34 8.80
CA MET A 246 -18.61 -9.23 8.05
C MET A 246 -17.86 -8.22 8.96
N GLU A 247 -18.40 -7.92 10.13
CA GLU A 247 -17.82 -6.99 11.11
C GLU A 247 -16.52 -7.54 11.74
N GLU A 248 -16.53 -8.80 12.16
CA GLU A 248 -15.35 -9.52 12.66
C GLU A 248 -14.27 -9.64 11.55
N THR A 249 -14.70 -9.84 10.31
CA THR A 249 -13.81 -9.90 9.13
C THR A 249 -13.15 -8.56 8.86
N LEU A 250 -13.89 -7.45 8.89
CA LEU A 250 -13.33 -6.10 8.77
C LEU A 250 -12.32 -5.81 9.88
N SER A 251 -12.66 -6.13 11.13
CA SER A 251 -11.77 -5.95 12.29
C SER A 251 -10.47 -6.76 12.14
N THR A 252 -10.57 -8.00 11.65
CA THR A 252 -9.40 -8.86 11.36
C THR A 252 -8.53 -8.30 10.21
N LEU A 253 -9.16 -7.73 9.17
CA LEU A 253 -8.44 -7.14 8.04
C LEU A 253 -7.73 -5.83 8.43
N ASP A 254 -8.39 -4.95 9.20
CA ASP A 254 -7.76 -3.72 9.74
C ASP A 254 -6.58 -4.05 10.64
N TYR A 255 -6.73 -5.07 11.49
CA TYR A 255 -5.63 -5.61 12.31
C TYR A 255 -4.46 -6.08 11.44
N ALA A 256 -4.73 -6.86 10.37
CA ALA A 256 -3.70 -7.35 9.45
C ALA A 256 -3.02 -6.22 8.67
N MET A 257 -3.76 -5.18 8.24
CA MET A 257 -3.20 -3.99 7.59
C MET A 257 -2.24 -3.22 8.50
N ARG A 258 -2.60 -3.06 9.78
CA ARG A 258 -1.71 -2.47 10.80
C ARG A 258 -0.48 -3.34 11.03
N ALA A 259 -0.68 -4.65 11.24
CA ALA A 259 0.39 -5.62 11.50
C ALA A 259 1.46 -5.65 10.39
N LYS A 260 1.05 -5.46 9.11
CA LYS A 260 1.97 -5.36 7.96
C LYS A 260 2.99 -4.23 8.08
N SER A 261 2.71 -3.18 8.86
CA SER A 261 3.59 -2.02 9.02
C SER A 261 4.65 -2.18 10.13
N ILE A 262 4.63 -3.29 10.87
CA ILE A 262 5.61 -3.61 11.92
C ILE A 262 6.99 -3.84 11.29
N ARG A 263 8.05 -3.28 11.89
CA ARG A 263 9.44 -3.42 11.44
C ARG A 263 10.22 -4.31 12.38
N ASN A 264 10.57 -5.52 11.94
CA ASN A 264 11.51 -6.40 12.62
C ASN A 264 12.94 -6.21 12.07
N LYS A 265 13.96 -6.55 12.87
CA LYS A 265 15.38 -6.55 12.47
C LYS A 265 15.94 -7.98 12.49
N PRO A 266 15.67 -8.81 11.46
CA PRO A 266 16.01 -10.23 11.52
C PRO A 266 17.52 -10.48 11.53
N GLU A 267 18.01 -11.14 12.59
CA GLU A 267 19.44 -11.43 12.80
C GLU A 267 19.74 -12.93 12.60
N LEU A 268 20.95 -13.26 12.13
CA LEU A 268 21.41 -14.65 12.03
C LEU A 268 22.00 -15.12 13.36
N ASN A 269 21.29 -15.99 14.06
CA ASN A 269 21.73 -16.65 15.28
C ASN A 269 22.88 -17.64 15.03
N GLN A 270 24.09 -17.09 14.89
CA GLN A 270 25.34 -17.84 14.85
C GLN A 270 26.00 -17.72 16.22
N ARG A 271 26.35 -18.86 16.83
CA ARG A 271 27.21 -18.89 18.02
C ARG A 271 28.49 -19.63 17.62
N MET A 272 29.64 -18.99 17.83
CA MET A 272 30.90 -19.74 17.84
C MET A 272 30.81 -20.81 18.94
N THR A 273 31.38 -21.98 18.68
CA THR A 273 31.40 -23.05 19.69
C THR A 273 32.16 -22.61 20.93
N ARG A 274 31.78 -23.17 22.09
CA ARG A 274 32.39 -22.87 23.41
C ARG A 274 33.92 -22.95 23.37
N ASN A 275 34.48 -23.86 22.57
CA ASN A 275 35.93 -24.03 22.44
C ASN A 275 36.60 -22.87 21.68
N SER A 276 35.97 -22.29 20.66
CA SER A 276 36.52 -21.12 19.96
C SER A 276 36.45 -19.88 20.85
N LEU A 277 35.33 -19.65 21.53
CA LEU A 277 35.19 -18.54 22.49
C LEU A 277 36.16 -18.69 23.68
N LEU A 278 36.41 -19.92 24.15
CA LEU A 278 37.43 -20.16 25.17
C LEU A 278 38.85 -19.89 24.66
N LYS A 279 39.19 -20.22 23.40
CA LYS A 279 40.48 -19.86 22.81
C LYS A 279 40.66 -18.35 22.72
N GLU A 280 39.63 -17.63 22.28
CA GLU A 280 39.64 -16.17 22.19
C GLU A 280 39.78 -15.51 23.57
N TYR A 281 39.04 -15.98 24.58
CA TYR A 281 39.22 -15.52 25.96
C TYR A 281 40.60 -15.87 26.55
N VAL A 282 41.19 -17.02 26.19
CA VAL A 282 42.56 -17.36 26.63
C VAL A 282 43.58 -16.42 26.00
N ALA A 283 43.48 -16.16 24.68
CA ALA A 283 44.35 -15.23 23.98
C ALA A 283 44.23 -13.81 24.54
N GLU A 284 43.02 -13.33 24.82
CA GLU A 284 42.79 -12.01 25.43
C GLU A 284 43.29 -11.94 26.88
N ILE A 285 43.18 -13.03 27.65
CA ILE A 285 43.79 -13.13 29.00
C ILE A 285 45.33 -13.10 28.91
N GLU A 286 45.94 -13.71 27.91
CA GLU A 286 47.39 -13.63 27.69
C GLU A 286 47.83 -12.23 27.27
N ARG A 287 47.08 -11.58 26.36
CA ARG A 287 47.30 -10.19 25.96
C ARG A 287 47.21 -9.23 27.14
N LEU A 288 46.12 -9.30 27.91
CA LEU A 288 45.92 -8.47 29.10
C LEU A 288 46.95 -8.76 30.21
N LYS A 289 47.43 -10.00 30.34
CA LYS A 289 48.55 -10.32 31.24
C LYS A 289 49.84 -9.66 30.78
N ALA A 290 50.15 -9.69 29.49
CA ALA A 290 51.31 -9.01 28.93
C ALA A 290 51.23 -7.49 29.16
N ASP A 291 50.08 -6.87 28.87
CA ASP A 291 49.81 -5.45 29.13
C ASP A 291 50.01 -5.08 30.62
N VAL A 292 49.48 -5.90 31.54
CA VAL A 292 49.62 -5.67 32.99
C VAL A 292 51.04 -5.90 33.49
N LEU A 293 51.79 -6.83 32.91
CA LEU A 293 53.17 -7.13 33.28
C LEU A 293 54.09 -6.00 32.79
N ALA A 294 53.93 -5.54 31.55
CA ALA A 294 54.60 -4.34 31.03
C ALA A 294 54.27 -3.09 31.87
N ALA A 295 53.00 -2.89 32.26
CA ALA A 295 52.60 -1.78 33.12
C ALA A 295 53.21 -1.85 34.54
N ARG A 296 53.51 -3.05 35.05
CA ARG A 296 54.18 -3.23 36.35
C ARG A 296 55.68 -2.92 36.31
N GLU A 297 56.34 -3.16 35.18
CA GLU A 297 57.78 -2.94 35.01
C GLU A 297 58.17 -1.46 34.87
N LYS A 298 57.20 -0.55 34.73
CA LYS A 298 57.37 0.92 34.81
C LYS A 298 58.36 1.55 33.81
N ASN A 299 58.78 0.82 32.78
CA ASN A 299 59.37 1.46 31.60
C ASN A 299 58.28 2.14 30.77
N GLY A 300 58.60 3.31 30.21
CA GLY A 300 57.62 4.19 29.56
C GLY A 300 56.96 3.57 28.32
N ILE A 301 55.85 4.18 27.87
CA ILE A 301 54.97 3.72 26.79
C ILE A 301 55.80 3.25 25.58
N PHE A 302 55.85 1.93 25.39
CA PHE A 302 56.39 1.28 24.21
C PHE A 302 55.36 0.28 23.70
N PHE A 303 54.81 0.56 22.52
CA PHE A 303 54.25 -0.49 21.69
C PHE A 303 55.42 -1.34 21.16
N SER A 304 55.20 -2.62 20.86
CA SER A 304 56.22 -3.35 20.09
C SER A 304 56.44 -2.65 18.74
N GLU A 305 57.64 -2.70 18.18
CA GLU A 305 57.93 -2.01 16.91
C GLU A 305 57.03 -2.50 15.77
N GLU A 306 56.68 -3.79 15.79
CA GLU A 306 55.71 -4.42 14.89
C GLU A 306 54.28 -3.88 15.10
N THR A 307 53.84 -3.70 16.36
CA THR A 307 52.55 -3.07 16.69
C THR A 307 52.52 -1.58 16.32
N TRP A 308 53.63 -0.86 16.47
CA TRP A 308 53.73 0.55 16.07
C TRP A 308 53.67 0.69 14.55
N GLN A 309 54.34 -0.17 13.79
CA GLN A 309 54.26 -0.19 12.32
C GLN A 309 52.84 -0.54 11.83
N GLN A 310 52.17 -1.50 12.48
CA GLN A 310 50.76 -1.82 12.20
C GLN A 310 49.83 -0.63 12.49
N LEU A 311 49.95 0.02 13.65
CA LEU A 311 49.14 1.20 14.00
C LEU A 311 49.42 2.40 13.08
N SER A 312 50.67 2.61 12.67
CA SER A 312 51.06 3.68 11.76
C SER A 312 50.50 3.47 10.35
N THR A 313 50.62 2.25 9.82
CA THR A 313 50.03 1.89 8.51
C THR A 313 48.50 1.91 8.54
N GLU A 314 47.87 1.44 9.62
CA GLU A 314 46.42 1.53 9.81
C GLU A 314 45.95 3.00 9.88
N HIS A 315 46.71 3.88 10.54
CA HIS A 315 46.42 5.31 10.61
C HIS A 315 46.59 6.00 9.24
N GLU A 316 47.62 5.63 8.47
CA GLU A 316 47.87 6.17 7.13
C GLU A 316 46.77 5.74 6.14
N VAL A 317 46.39 4.45 6.12
CA VAL A 317 45.24 3.95 5.34
C VAL A 317 43.95 4.65 5.77
N ARG A 318 43.70 4.78 7.07
CA ARG A 318 42.50 5.45 7.58
C ARG A 318 42.45 6.94 7.24
N GLN A 319 43.60 7.61 7.06
CA GLN A 319 43.65 8.98 6.53
C GLN A 319 43.32 9.02 5.03
N THR A 320 43.87 8.12 4.21
CA THR A 320 43.57 8.11 2.76
C THR A 320 42.10 7.81 2.50
N GLU A 321 41.50 6.84 3.20
CA GLU A 321 40.06 6.57 3.17
C GLU A 321 39.22 7.81 3.55
N LEU A 322 39.64 8.57 4.57
CA LEU A 322 38.95 9.78 5.01
C LEU A 322 39.05 10.93 3.98
N GLU A 323 40.18 11.05 3.28
CA GLU A 323 40.32 12.00 2.18
C GLU A 323 39.48 11.62 0.96
N GLU A 324 39.45 10.35 0.58
CA GLU A 324 38.62 9.85 -0.52
C GLU A 324 37.12 10.05 -0.20
N ALA A 325 36.70 9.72 1.02
CA ALA A 325 35.34 9.97 1.48
C ALA A 325 34.97 11.47 1.45
N ARG A 326 35.88 12.37 1.84
CA ARG A 326 35.68 13.83 1.72
C ARG A 326 35.49 14.27 0.27
N LYS A 327 36.38 13.84 -0.63
CA LYS A 327 36.28 14.13 -2.07
C LYS A 327 34.95 13.63 -2.65
N GLN A 328 34.48 12.46 -2.22
CA GLN A 328 33.19 11.92 -2.64
C GLN A 328 31.99 12.74 -2.12
N VAL A 329 32.06 13.26 -0.89
CA VAL A 329 31.03 14.18 -0.35
C VAL A 329 30.98 15.47 -1.16
N ASP A 330 32.13 16.09 -1.46
CA ASP A 330 32.19 17.34 -2.24
C ASP A 330 31.57 17.16 -3.65
N ILE A 331 31.83 16.02 -4.30
CA ILE A 331 31.24 15.68 -5.61
C ILE A 331 29.71 15.57 -5.51
N VAL A 332 29.20 14.85 -4.50
CA VAL A 332 27.76 14.65 -4.30
C VAL A 332 27.07 15.97 -3.93
N GLU A 333 27.67 16.82 -3.10
CA GLU A 333 27.15 18.16 -2.81
C GLU A 333 27.09 19.06 -4.05
N GLY A 334 28.07 18.95 -4.96
CA GLY A 334 28.07 19.65 -6.24
C GLY A 334 26.91 19.20 -7.14
N GLN A 335 26.72 17.88 -7.29
CA GLN A 335 25.59 17.32 -8.04
C GLN A 335 24.24 17.75 -7.43
N MET A 336 24.13 17.74 -6.10
CA MET A 336 22.91 18.08 -5.37
C MET A 336 22.59 19.58 -5.41
N ARG A 337 23.59 20.44 -5.61
CA ARG A 337 23.39 21.87 -5.98
C ARG A 337 22.86 22.01 -7.39
N ASN A 338 23.49 21.39 -8.39
CA ASN A 338 23.04 21.47 -9.78
C ASN A 338 21.56 21.03 -9.95
N VAL A 339 21.18 19.90 -9.34
CA VAL A 339 19.79 19.40 -9.36
C VAL A 339 18.82 20.36 -8.66
N ARG A 340 19.25 21.07 -7.62
CA ARG A 340 18.42 22.10 -6.97
C ARG A 340 18.18 23.28 -7.90
N ASP A 341 19.21 23.76 -8.57
CA ASP A 341 19.13 24.91 -9.48
C ASP A 341 18.24 24.59 -10.71
N GLU A 342 18.34 23.38 -11.26
CA GLU A 342 17.43 22.87 -12.31
C GLU A 342 15.97 22.78 -11.84
N PHE A 343 15.76 22.35 -10.58
CA PHE A 343 14.42 22.25 -9.99
C PHE A 343 13.79 23.63 -9.73
N GLU A 344 14.58 24.60 -9.25
CA GLU A 344 14.13 25.99 -9.09
C GLU A 344 13.77 26.65 -10.43
N GLN A 345 14.59 26.44 -11.47
CA GLN A 345 14.28 26.88 -12.83
C GLN A 345 12.98 26.25 -13.36
N SER A 346 12.79 24.95 -13.10
CA SER A 346 11.57 24.21 -13.49
C SER A 346 10.32 24.75 -12.78
N ILE A 347 10.41 25.06 -11.48
CA ILE A 347 9.33 25.69 -10.71
C ILE A 347 9.01 27.09 -11.24
N ALA A 348 10.03 27.90 -11.55
CA ALA A 348 9.84 29.24 -12.10
C ALA A 348 9.11 29.20 -13.47
N LEU A 349 9.49 28.25 -14.33
CA LEU A 349 8.82 28.04 -15.62
C LEU A 349 7.36 27.57 -15.44
N LEU A 350 7.11 26.64 -14.52
CA LEU A 350 5.75 26.17 -14.21
C LEU A 350 4.84 27.31 -13.74
N LYS A 351 5.29 28.14 -12.79
CA LYS A 351 4.54 29.32 -12.33
C LYS A 351 4.23 30.30 -13.45
N LYS A 352 5.17 30.51 -14.39
CA LYS A 352 4.93 31.36 -15.56
C LYS A 352 3.85 30.77 -16.47
N ARG A 353 3.92 29.46 -16.76
CA ARG A 353 2.91 28.76 -17.58
C ARG A 353 1.53 28.73 -16.93
N GLU A 354 1.46 28.62 -15.61
CA GLU A 354 0.21 28.69 -14.85
C GLU A 354 -0.44 30.10 -14.97
N GLY A 355 0.37 31.16 -14.94
CA GLY A 355 -0.08 32.53 -15.22
C GLY A 355 -0.62 32.70 -16.64
N GLU A 356 0.15 32.27 -17.65
CA GLU A 356 -0.27 32.30 -19.07
C GLU A 356 -1.56 31.49 -19.32
N LEU A 357 -1.71 30.32 -18.67
CA LEU A 357 -2.92 29.50 -18.73
C LEU A 357 -4.13 30.17 -18.08
N LYS A 358 -3.94 30.94 -17.01
CA LYS A 358 -5.02 31.71 -16.38
C LYS A 358 -5.46 32.85 -17.29
N GLU A 359 -4.53 33.65 -17.79
CA GLU A 359 -4.83 34.78 -18.67
C GLU A 359 -5.55 34.33 -19.96
N THR A 360 -5.06 33.26 -20.60
CA THR A 360 -5.72 32.69 -21.80
C THR A 360 -7.11 32.11 -21.50
N ARG A 361 -7.34 31.59 -20.29
CA ARG A 361 -8.67 31.12 -19.85
C ARG A 361 -9.66 32.28 -19.62
N ASP A 362 -9.18 33.37 -19.03
CA ASP A 362 -10.00 34.59 -18.80
C ASP A 362 -10.31 35.29 -20.14
N GLN A 363 -9.35 35.30 -21.08
CA GLN A 363 -9.56 35.73 -22.46
C GLN A 363 -10.58 34.84 -23.19
N LEU A 364 -10.47 33.50 -23.08
CA LEU A 364 -11.44 32.59 -23.70
C LEU A 364 -12.86 32.88 -23.20
N LYS A 365 -13.05 32.96 -21.88
CA LYS A 365 -14.36 33.22 -21.26
C LYS A 365 -14.97 34.55 -21.73
N THR A 366 -14.17 35.63 -21.79
CA THR A 366 -14.67 36.93 -22.28
C THR A 366 -15.01 36.87 -23.77
N THR A 367 -14.29 36.11 -24.59
CA THR A 367 -14.66 35.90 -26.00
C THR A 367 -15.91 35.03 -26.18
N GLU A 368 -16.16 34.06 -25.30
CA GLU A 368 -17.40 33.27 -25.28
C GLU A 368 -18.62 34.15 -24.93
N GLU A 369 -18.51 34.98 -23.87
CA GLU A 369 -19.55 35.94 -23.47
C GLU A 369 -19.89 36.94 -24.60
N VAL A 370 -18.87 37.43 -25.32
CA VAL A 370 -19.05 38.31 -26.50
C VAL A 370 -19.70 37.55 -27.67
N LEU A 371 -19.30 36.29 -27.91
CA LEU A 371 -19.87 35.46 -28.98
C LEU A 371 -21.36 35.19 -28.74
N ASP A 372 -21.76 34.84 -27.53
CA ASP A 372 -23.17 34.62 -27.17
C ASP A 372 -24.00 35.89 -27.38
N SER A 373 -23.50 37.05 -26.90
CA SER A 373 -24.12 38.36 -27.12
C SER A 373 -24.32 38.65 -28.62
N LYS A 374 -23.28 38.47 -29.44
CA LYS A 374 -23.36 38.67 -30.89
C LYS A 374 -24.25 37.67 -31.59
N THR A 375 -24.39 36.45 -31.06
CA THR A 375 -25.30 35.44 -31.59
C THR A 375 -26.77 35.80 -31.33
N VAL A 376 -27.07 36.45 -30.20
CA VAL A 376 -28.41 37.00 -29.89
C VAL A 376 -28.72 38.22 -30.78
N GLU A 377 -27.79 39.17 -30.90
CA GLU A 377 -27.96 40.33 -31.80
C GLU A 377 -28.21 39.89 -33.25
N LEU A 378 -27.44 38.92 -33.75
CA LEU A 378 -27.55 38.42 -35.12
C LEU A 378 -28.93 37.79 -35.39
N LYS A 379 -29.46 37.01 -34.44
CA LYS A 379 -30.83 36.46 -34.54
C LYS A 379 -31.90 37.56 -34.58
N HIS A 380 -31.73 38.62 -33.78
CA HIS A 380 -32.69 39.74 -33.78
C HIS A 380 -32.66 40.51 -35.12
N VAL A 381 -31.47 40.78 -35.65
CA VAL A 381 -31.31 41.43 -36.98
C VAL A 381 -31.83 40.54 -38.10
N GLN A 382 -31.66 39.22 -38.03
CA GLN A 382 -32.27 38.28 -38.99
C GLN A 382 -33.80 38.33 -38.97
N GLY A 383 -34.42 38.30 -37.78
CA GLY A 383 -35.88 38.42 -37.66
C GLY A 383 -36.41 39.75 -38.21
N ALA A 384 -35.76 40.87 -37.87
CA ALA A 384 -36.13 42.18 -38.38
C ALA A 384 -35.98 42.29 -39.92
N LEU A 385 -34.95 41.65 -40.49
CA LEU A 385 -34.77 41.57 -41.95
C LEU A 385 -35.86 40.72 -42.61
N GLU A 386 -36.24 39.60 -42.00
CA GLU A 386 -37.36 38.77 -42.49
C GLU A 386 -38.67 39.56 -42.49
N GLU A 387 -39.00 40.26 -41.41
CA GLU A 387 -40.16 41.17 -41.33
C GLU A 387 -40.11 42.26 -42.42
N GLU A 388 -38.98 42.93 -42.59
CA GLU A 388 -38.80 43.96 -43.63
C GLU A 388 -39.00 43.38 -45.04
N THR A 389 -38.48 42.18 -45.33
CA THR A 389 -38.67 41.54 -46.64
C THR A 389 -40.14 41.21 -46.94
N VAL A 390 -40.91 40.79 -45.94
CA VAL A 390 -42.37 40.56 -46.07
C VAL A 390 -43.10 41.87 -46.33
N VAL A 391 -42.82 42.92 -45.54
CA VAL A 391 -43.41 44.26 -45.71
C VAL A 391 -43.08 44.83 -47.10
N ARG A 392 -41.84 44.68 -47.55
CA ARG A 392 -41.39 45.14 -48.87
C ARG A 392 -42.06 44.38 -50.01
N SER A 393 -42.25 43.06 -49.87
CA SER A 393 -43.01 42.26 -50.85
C SER A 393 -44.48 42.72 -50.95
N ALA A 394 -45.12 42.98 -49.80
CA ALA A 394 -46.50 43.48 -49.77
C ALA A 394 -46.62 44.89 -50.39
N HIS A 395 -45.66 45.78 -50.15
CA HIS A 395 -45.59 47.09 -50.81
C HIS A 395 -45.41 46.94 -52.34
N GLN A 396 -44.49 46.08 -52.79
CA GLN A 396 -44.26 45.84 -54.21
C GLN A 396 -45.50 45.28 -54.94
N GLN A 397 -46.26 44.40 -54.29
CA GLN A 397 -47.56 43.93 -54.82
C GLN A 397 -48.59 45.06 -54.88
N THR A 398 -48.62 45.93 -53.87
CA THR A 398 -49.53 47.08 -53.80
C THR A 398 -49.21 48.12 -54.89
N GLU A 399 -47.94 48.45 -55.09
CA GLU A 399 -47.49 49.28 -56.23
C GLU A 399 -47.84 48.65 -57.57
N GLY A 400 -47.66 47.33 -57.73
CA GLY A 400 -48.07 46.60 -58.93
C GLY A 400 -49.56 46.72 -59.23
N ARG A 401 -50.41 46.61 -58.19
CA ARG A 401 -51.87 46.84 -58.30
C ARG A 401 -52.21 48.29 -58.64
N LEU A 402 -51.61 49.26 -57.96
CA LEU A 402 -51.82 50.69 -58.24
C LEU A 402 -51.37 51.08 -59.64
N ASN A 403 -50.23 50.58 -60.11
CA ASN A 403 -49.75 50.77 -61.48
C ASN A 403 -50.71 50.14 -62.51
N THR A 404 -51.27 48.97 -62.22
CA THR A 404 -52.30 48.33 -63.07
C THR A 404 -53.57 49.19 -63.16
N VAL A 405 -54.04 49.74 -62.03
CA VAL A 405 -55.19 50.65 -61.99
C VAL A 405 -54.89 51.97 -62.72
N ALA A 406 -53.70 52.54 -62.54
CA ALA A 406 -53.26 53.76 -63.23
C ALA A 406 -53.12 53.56 -64.74
N LEU A 407 -52.62 52.40 -65.19
CA LEU A 407 -52.62 51.99 -66.59
C LEU A 407 -54.05 51.86 -67.12
N GLY A 408 -54.96 51.24 -66.36
CA GLY A 408 -56.38 51.13 -66.69
C GLY A 408 -57.05 52.49 -66.87
N LEU A 409 -56.88 53.40 -65.90
CA LEU A 409 -57.34 54.80 -65.97
C LEU A 409 -56.72 55.55 -67.16
N LYS A 410 -55.45 55.30 -67.48
CA LYS A 410 -54.78 55.89 -68.64
C LYS A 410 -55.34 55.37 -69.98
N THR A 411 -55.77 54.11 -70.06
CA THR A 411 -56.54 53.61 -71.22
C THR A 411 -57.91 54.27 -71.29
N VAL A 412 -58.69 54.27 -70.21
CA VAL A 412 -60.02 54.91 -70.19
C VAL A 412 -59.93 56.40 -70.54
N LEU A 413 -58.95 57.14 -70.00
CA LEU A 413 -58.74 58.54 -70.34
C LEU A 413 -58.35 58.73 -71.81
N ARG A 414 -57.53 57.84 -72.39
CA ARG A 414 -57.21 57.87 -73.82
C ARG A 414 -58.44 57.60 -74.67
N ASP A 415 -59.29 56.67 -74.27
CA ASP A 415 -60.53 56.33 -74.97
C ASP A 415 -61.54 57.48 -74.86
N SER A 416 -61.73 58.09 -73.68
CA SER A 416 -62.53 59.31 -73.52
C SER A 416 -61.99 60.49 -74.33
N ILE A 417 -60.68 60.69 -74.43
CA ILE A 417 -60.08 61.72 -75.30
C ILE A 417 -60.35 61.42 -76.77
N LYS A 418 -60.29 60.14 -77.17
CA LYS A 418 -60.62 59.68 -78.52
C LYS A 418 -62.09 59.88 -78.85
N ASP A 419 -62.99 59.66 -77.89
CA ASP A 419 -64.43 59.88 -78.02
C ASP A 419 -64.76 61.38 -78.09
N VAL A 420 -64.12 62.22 -77.26
CA VAL A 420 -64.23 63.70 -77.36
C VAL A 420 -63.69 64.21 -78.69
N GLY A 421 -62.58 63.66 -79.20
CA GLY A 421 -62.08 63.93 -80.54
C GLY A 421 -63.02 63.46 -81.65
N GLY A 422 -63.68 62.31 -81.46
CA GLY A 422 -64.75 61.80 -82.31
C GLY A 422 -66.01 62.66 -82.30
N LEU A 423 -66.30 63.33 -81.18
CA LEU A 423 -67.39 64.28 -81.05
C LEU A 423 -67.06 65.62 -81.71
N ALA A 424 -65.85 66.15 -81.48
CA ALA A 424 -65.36 67.39 -82.10
C ALA A 424 -65.25 67.29 -83.63
N SER A 425 -64.86 66.12 -84.16
CA SER A 425 -64.83 65.85 -85.60
C SER A 425 -66.22 65.65 -86.24
N ARG A 426 -67.30 65.60 -85.45
CA ARG A 426 -68.69 65.57 -85.93
C ARG A 426 -69.40 66.92 -85.87
N THR A 427 -68.86 67.92 -85.16
CA THR A 427 -69.52 69.23 -84.97
C THR A 427 -68.90 70.38 -85.76
N PHE A 428 -67.71 70.22 -86.36
CA PHE A 428 -67.12 71.23 -87.23
C PHE A 428 -66.68 70.68 -88.59
N SER A 429 -67.28 71.23 -89.65
CA SER A 429 -67.00 70.89 -91.04
C SER A 429 -66.21 72.01 -91.72
N ALA A 430 -64.95 71.71 -92.07
CA ALA A 430 -64.07 72.41 -93.03
C ALA A 430 -63.60 73.86 -92.69
N PRO A 431 -62.48 74.36 -93.30
CA PRO A 431 -61.38 73.65 -93.96
C PRO A 431 -59.97 74.00 -93.39
N THR A 432 -59.03 73.08 -93.61
CA THR A 432 -57.55 73.27 -93.62
C THR A 432 -57.13 74.10 -94.87
N PRO A 433 -55.86 74.58 -95.11
CA PRO A 433 -54.61 73.86 -94.76
C PRO A 433 -53.23 74.60 -94.65
N LYS A 434 -52.19 73.84 -94.20
CA LYS A 434 -50.73 73.95 -94.55
C LYS A 434 -49.95 75.21 -94.06
N ASP A 435 -48.62 75.22 -93.88
CA ASP A 435 -47.51 74.23 -93.84
C ASP A 435 -46.26 74.95 -93.20
N SER A 436 -45.17 74.34 -92.70
CA SER A 436 -44.82 72.94 -92.30
C SER A 436 -43.48 72.93 -91.50
N LYS A 437 -43.08 71.75 -90.98
CA LYS A 437 -41.69 71.30 -90.65
C LYS A 437 -40.86 72.02 -89.55
N ALA A 438 -40.48 71.26 -88.52
CA ALA A 438 -39.08 70.89 -88.16
C ALA A 438 -39.06 70.20 -86.76
N SER A 439 -39.09 68.89 -86.66
CA SER A 439 -37.90 68.01 -86.49
C SER A 439 -36.94 68.38 -85.35
N LEU A 440 -37.02 67.66 -84.21
CA LEU A 440 -35.86 67.35 -83.35
C LEU A 440 -36.13 66.19 -82.37
N LYS A 441 -35.74 64.98 -82.79
CA LYS A 441 -35.15 63.93 -81.93
C LYS A 441 -33.61 64.15 -81.96
N PRO A 442 -32.81 63.47 -81.12
CA PRO A 442 -33.00 63.03 -79.73
C PRO A 442 -31.85 63.52 -78.83
N ARG A 443 -31.78 63.08 -77.57
CA ARG A 443 -30.45 62.82 -76.97
C ARG A 443 -30.42 61.56 -76.10
N LEU A 444 -30.00 60.47 -76.72
CA LEU A 444 -29.46 59.30 -76.02
C LEU A 444 -28.06 59.61 -75.46
N LYS A 445 -27.82 59.11 -74.25
CA LYS A 445 -26.65 58.30 -73.84
C LYS A 445 -27.22 57.30 -72.80
N ALA A 446 -27.20 55.97 -72.90
CA ALA A 446 -26.26 54.99 -73.46
C ALA A 446 -24.84 55.10 -72.84
N GLY A 447 -24.21 54.05 -72.31
CA GLY A 447 -24.55 52.61 -72.20
C GLY A 447 -25.12 52.17 -70.83
N GLN A 448 -25.67 50.96 -70.64
CA GLN A 448 -25.04 49.62 -70.79
C GLN A 448 -23.80 49.42 -69.89
N SER A 449 -23.53 48.30 -69.24
CA SER A 449 -24.30 47.07 -68.93
C SER A 449 -23.34 46.10 -68.21
N CYS A 450 -23.83 45.47 -67.15
CA CYS A 450 -23.72 44.02 -66.89
C CYS A 450 -22.37 43.26 -66.94
N VAL A 451 -21.84 42.97 -65.73
CA VAL A 451 -21.37 41.63 -65.23
C VAL A 451 -20.13 40.99 -65.96
N PRO A 452 -19.63 39.80 -65.55
CA PRO A 452 -18.53 39.58 -64.58
C PRO A 452 -17.19 39.04 -65.16
N ARG A 453 -16.12 39.09 -64.35
CA ARG A 453 -15.22 37.95 -63.98
C ARG A 453 -14.17 38.43 -62.95
N LEU A 454 -13.86 37.73 -61.85
CA LEU A 454 -13.20 36.42 -61.67
C LEU A 454 -11.68 36.42 -62.00
N ILE A 455 -10.84 36.31 -60.95
CA ILE A 455 -9.54 35.57 -60.81
C ILE A 455 -8.97 35.97 -59.42
N SER A 456 -8.95 35.08 -58.42
CA SER A 456 -7.78 34.30 -57.92
C SER A 456 -6.60 35.19 -57.45
N SER A 457 -6.00 35.06 -56.26
CA SER A 457 -5.69 33.90 -55.40
C SER A 457 -5.27 34.39 -53.98
N LYS A 458 -4.99 33.61 -52.92
CA LYS A 458 -4.64 32.18 -52.72
C LYS A 458 -5.32 31.60 -51.47
N ARG A 459 -5.53 30.27 -51.48
CA ARG A 459 -5.87 29.45 -50.30
C ARG A 459 -4.66 29.28 -49.36
N LYS A 460 -4.91 29.15 -48.06
CA LYS A 460 -4.29 28.12 -47.20
C LYS A 460 -5.39 27.49 -46.36
N ASN A 461 -5.44 26.17 -46.30
CA ASN A 461 -6.38 25.44 -45.46
C ASN A 461 -5.68 24.23 -44.82
N SER A 462 -6.04 23.95 -43.57
CA SER A 462 -5.83 22.73 -42.76
C SER A 462 -4.76 21.70 -43.15
N ARG A 463 -3.92 21.34 -42.16
CA ARG A 463 -3.62 19.93 -41.87
C ARG A 463 -3.64 19.67 -40.36
N TYR A 464 -4.67 18.94 -39.93
CA TYR A 464 -4.64 18.11 -38.72
C TYR A 464 -4.31 16.67 -39.15
N SER A 465 -3.59 15.91 -38.32
CA SER A 465 -3.35 14.48 -38.53
C SER A 465 -3.12 13.77 -37.17
N PRO A 466 -3.88 12.72 -36.82
CA PRO A 466 -3.76 12.07 -35.50
C PRO A 466 -3.03 10.71 -35.51
N SER A 467 -2.58 10.33 -34.30
CA SER A 467 -2.46 8.96 -33.74
C SER A 467 -1.13 8.15 -33.73
N THR A 468 -0.84 7.65 -32.52
CA THR A 468 -0.25 6.35 -32.10
C THR A 468 1.26 6.01 -32.09
N ARG A 469 1.75 5.78 -30.85
CA ARG A 469 2.59 4.67 -30.29
C ARG A 469 3.91 4.21 -30.95
N ASN A 470 5.01 4.34 -30.21
CA ASN A 470 5.94 3.28 -29.69
C ASN A 470 7.09 4.00 -28.93
N ALA A 471 7.56 3.64 -27.72
CA ALA A 471 8.08 2.39 -27.13
C ALA A 471 9.62 2.22 -27.24
N SER A 472 10.29 2.25 -26.07
CA SER A 472 11.60 1.67 -25.68
C SER A 472 12.89 1.89 -26.50
N MET A 473 13.91 2.48 -25.84
CA MET A 473 15.30 1.97 -25.61
C MET A 473 16.12 3.13 -24.99
N ASN A 474 16.64 3.05 -23.77
CA ASN A 474 17.88 2.37 -23.34
C ASN A 474 19.11 2.69 -24.21
N ASN A 475 19.96 3.59 -23.71
CA ASN A 475 21.39 3.33 -23.43
C ASN A 475 21.87 4.30 -22.34
#